data_AF-A0A5T5ICV0-F1
#
_entry.id   AF-A0A5T5ICV0-F1
#
_cell.length_a   1.000
_cell.length_b   1.000
_cell.length_c   1.000
_cell.angle_alpha   90.00
_cell.angle_beta   90.00
_cell.angle_gamma   90.00
#
_symmetry.space_group_name_H-M   'P 1'
#
loop_
_entity.id
_entity.type
_entity.pdbx_description
1 polymer ?
#
loop_
_entity_poly.entity_id
_entity_poly.type
_entity_poly.pdbx_seq_one_letter_code
_entity_poly.pdbx_strand_id
1 'polypeptide(L)'
;MKTYAVITLVAAVFLLSGCNSEPSEQDIYTAMNKVVAQTNAVIKSIAGKDVPKDALRELKSVKKHDCVKVSDKSYKCNVTVIVNNDKATAAVTLVKTDDDWRVIDK
;
A
#
# COMPACT_ATOMS: atom_id res chain seq x y z
N MET A 1 -24.72 25.74 53.50
CA MET A 1 -24.85 24.70 52.45
C MET A 1 -23.79 24.97 51.40
N LYS A 2 -22.79 24.10 51.24
CA LYS A 2 -21.73 24.23 50.23
C LYS A 2 -21.86 23.04 49.28
N THR A 3 -22.36 23.29 48.08
CA THR A 3 -22.48 22.27 47.02
C THR A 3 -21.13 22.10 46.35
N TYR A 4 -20.49 20.96 46.60
CA TYR A 4 -19.31 20.54 45.85
C TYR A 4 -19.77 19.93 44.53
N ALA A 5 -19.53 20.64 43.43
CA ALA A 5 -19.73 20.14 42.09
C ALA A 5 -18.67 19.07 41.81
N VAL A 6 -19.08 17.80 41.81
CA VAL A 6 -18.25 16.67 41.38
C VAL A 6 -18.23 16.70 39.86
N ILE A 7 -17.14 17.20 39.28
CA ILE A 7 -16.89 17.14 37.83
C ILE A 7 -16.42 15.72 37.53
N THR A 8 -17.32 14.87 37.07
CA THR A 8 -16.99 13.55 36.50
C THR A 8 -16.22 13.75 35.19
N LEU A 9 -14.92 13.49 35.26
CA LEU A 9 -14.03 13.41 34.10
C LEU A 9 -14.35 12.13 33.33
N VAL A 10 -15.17 12.22 32.27
CA VAL A 10 -15.39 11.09 31.37
C VAL A 10 -14.12 10.93 30.54
N ALA A 11 -13.24 10.03 31.00
CA ALA A 11 -12.13 9.55 30.19
C ALA A 11 -12.73 8.80 29.00
N ALA A 12 -12.78 9.46 27.84
CA ALA A 12 -13.10 8.81 26.59
C ALA A 12 -12.01 7.75 26.34
N VAL A 13 -12.34 6.50 26.63
CA VAL A 13 -11.64 5.35 26.06
C VAL A 13 -11.85 5.46 24.56
N PHE A 14 -10.85 6.04 23.89
CA PHE A 14 -10.70 5.92 22.45
C PHE A 14 -10.74 4.43 22.14
N LEU A 15 -11.87 3.97 21.60
CA LEU A 15 -11.95 2.68 20.97
C LEU A 15 -10.88 2.71 19.88
N LEU A 16 -9.84 1.89 20.05
CA LEU A 16 -8.90 1.53 19.00
C LEU A 16 -9.67 0.67 17.96
N SER A 17 -10.71 1.23 17.33
CA SER A 17 -11.04 0.81 15.98
C SER A 17 -9.84 1.24 15.18
N GLY A 18 -8.88 0.34 15.01
CA GLY A 18 -7.76 0.56 14.12
C GLY A 18 -8.35 1.00 12.79
N CYS A 19 -8.24 2.28 12.49
CA CYS A 19 -8.57 2.86 11.19
C CYS A 19 -7.54 2.30 10.22
N ASN A 20 -7.67 1.02 9.90
CA ASN A 20 -7.02 0.45 8.75
C ASN A 20 -7.86 0.81 7.54
N SER A 21 -7.84 2.12 7.27
CA SER A 21 -8.37 2.72 6.07
C SER A 21 -7.78 2.00 4.87
N GLU A 22 -8.60 1.86 3.85
CA GLU A 22 -8.18 1.37 2.54
C GLU A 22 -6.88 2.06 2.08
N PRO A 23 -5.98 1.35 1.37
CA PRO A 23 -4.76 1.96 0.86
C PRO A 23 -5.09 3.15 -0.06
N SER A 24 -4.33 4.23 0.11
CA SER A 24 -4.34 5.35 -0.82
C SER A 24 -3.68 4.97 -2.15
N GLU A 25 -3.89 5.76 -3.20
CA GLU A 25 -3.17 5.54 -4.47
C GLU A 25 -1.65 5.63 -4.30
N GLN A 26 -1.17 6.52 -3.42
CA GLN A 26 0.24 6.66 -3.10
C GLN A 26 0.79 5.43 -2.35
N ASP A 27 -0.01 4.84 -1.46
CA ASP A 27 0.35 3.59 -0.78
C ASP A 27 0.53 2.46 -1.79
N ILE A 28 -0.41 2.33 -2.72
CA ILE A 28 -0.35 1.32 -3.79
C ILE A 28 0.86 1.57 -4.69
N TYR A 29 1.09 2.81 -5.12
CA TYR A 29 2.27 3.17 -5.90
C TYR A 29 3.56 2.76 -5.18
N THR A 30 3.66 3.06 -3.89
CA THR A 30 4.85 2.74 -3.08
C THR A 30 5.04 1.23 -2.97
N ALA A 31 3.98 0.48 -2.68
CA ALA A 31 4.01 -0.97 -2.59
C ALA A 31 4.41 -1.63 -3.92
N MET A 32 3.81 -1.20 -5.02
CA MET A 32 4.12 -1.72 -6.37
C MET A 32 5.52 -1.32 -6.83
N ASN A 33 5.98 -0.09 -6.53
CA ASN A 33 7.31 0.35 -6.88
C ASN A 33 8.39 -0.47 -6.14
N LYS A 34 8.12 -0.91 -4.91
CA LYS A 34 9.01 -1.87 -4.21
C LYS A 34 9.12 -3.20 -4.95
N VAL A 35 8.02 -3.75 -5.46
CA VAL A 35 8.04 -4.96 -6.28
C VAL A 35 8.86 -4.77 -7.57
N VAL A 36 8.71 -3.62 -8.24
CA VAL A 36 9.50 -3.26 -9.43
C VAL A 36 10.99 -3.14 -9.07
N ALA A 37 11.32 -2.46 -7.98
CA ALA A 37 12.70 -2.32 -7.53
C ALA A 37 13.34 -3.67 -7.18
N GLN A 38 12.61 -4.56 -6.51
CA GLN A 38 13.04 -5.93 -6.22
C GLN A 38 13.28 -6.73 -7.51
N THR A 39 12.35 -6.66 -8.47
CA THR A 39 12.49 -7.32 -9.77
C THR A 39 13.74 -6.83 -10.51
N ASN A 40 13.96 -5.51 -10.54
CA ASN A 40 15.15 -4.92 -11.14
C ASN A 40 16.45 -5.32 -10.43
N ALA A 41 16.42 -5.47 -9.10
CA ALA A 41 17.57 -5.95 -8.35
C ALA A 41 17.92 -7.41 -8.72
N VAL A 42 16.92 -8.26 -8.92
CA VAL A 42 17.11 -9.64 -9.40
C VAL A 42 17.67 -9.66 -10.82
N ILE A 43 17.17 -8.82 -11.73
CA ILE A 43 17.72 -8.72 -13.09
C ILE A 43 19.21 -8.36 -13.04
N LYS A 44 19.58 -7.36 -12.23
CA LYS A 44 20.98 -6.95 -12.05
C LYS A 44 21.85 -8.01 -11.38
N SER A 45 21.31 -8.84 -10.49
CA SER A 45 22.09 -9.91 -9.86
C SER A 45 22.42 -11.04 -10.83
N ILE A 46 21.57 -11.28 -11.83
CA ILE A 46 21.76 -12.34 -12.83
C ILE A 46 22.57 -11.84 -14.03
N ALA A 47 22.22 -10.69 -14.58
CA ALA A 47 22.82 -10.15 -15.81
C ALA A 47 24.03 -9.23 -15.56
N GLY A 48 24.36 -8.93 -14.31
CA GLY A 48 25.47 -8.07 -13.93
C GLY A 48 25.07 -6.59 -13.73
N LYS A 49 26.06 -5.75 -13.40
CA LYS A 49 25.82 -4.33 -13.04
C LYS A 49 25.56 -3.43 -14.25
N ASP A 50 25.95 -3.87 -15.44
CA ASP A 50 25.90 -3.08 -16.68
C ASP A 50 24.62 -3.33 -17.49
N VAL A 51 23.53 -3.72 -16.82
CA VAL A 51 22.22 -3.90 -17.46
C VAL A 51 21.74 -2.58 -18.05
N PRO A 52 21.43 -2.52 -19.36
CA PRO A 52 20.86 -1.36 -20.01
C PRO A 52 19.61 -0.85 -19.30
N LYS A 53 19.41 0.48 -19.23
CA LYS A 53 18.29 1.08 -18.49
C LYS A 53 16.92 0.68 -19.04
N ASP A 54 16.83 0.49 -20.35
CA ASP A 54 15.64 0.03 -21.08
C ASP A 54 15.28 -1.43 -20.79
N ALA A 55 16.23 -2.24 -20.29
CA ALA A 55 15.96 -3.60 -19.81
C ALA A 55 15.39 -3.63 -18.38
N LEU A 56 15.41 -2.51 -17.65
CA LEU A 56 14.81 -2.39 -16.33
C LEU A 56 13.36 -1.90 -16.43
N ARG A 57 12.55 -2.27 -15.45
CA ARG A 57 11.16 -1.81 -15.34
C ARG A 57 11.08 -0.52 -14.54
N GLU A 58 10.23 0.39 -14.98
CA GLU A 58 9.91 1.65 -14.30
C GLU A 58 8.41 1.73 -14.10
N LEU A 59 7.96 1.85 -12.84
CA LEU A 59 6.56 2.15 -12.56
C LEU A 59 6.34 3.65 -12.76
N LYS A 60 5.62 4.05 -13.81
CA LYS A 60 5.34 5.46 -14.11
C LYS A 60 4.12 5.98 -13.38
N SER A 61 3.08 5.15 -13.26
CA SER A 61 1.87 5.55 -12.56
C SER A 61 1.05 4.36 -12.06
N VAL A 62 0.24 4.65 -11.05
CA VAL A 62 -0.84 3.81 -10.54
C VAL A 62 -2.08 4.66 -10.48
N LYS A 63 -3.20 4.14 -10.97
CA LYS A 63 -4.53 4.69 -10.81
C LYS A 63 -5.39 3.69 -10.05
N LYS A 64 -5.87 4.07 -8.88
CA LYS A 64 -6.84 3.28 -8.10
C LYS A 64 -8.24 3.47 -8.67
N HIS A 65 -8.97 2.36 -8.90
CA HIS A 65 -10.39 2.41 -9.31
C HIS A 65 -11.29 2.14 -8.11
N ASP A 66 -11.10 0.98 -7.48
CA ASP A 66 -11.85 0.53 -6.33
C ASP A 66 -11.01 -0.45 -5.51
N CYS A 67 -11.35 -0.61 -4.23
CA CYS A 67 -10.84 -1.68 -3.40
C CYS A 67 -11.95 -2.33 -2.59
N VAL A 68 -11.79 -3.62 -2.36
CA VAL A 68 -12.66 -4.42 -1.50
C VAL A 68 -11.84 -4.93 -0.33
N LYS A 69 -12.35 -4.73 0.89
CA LYS A 69 -11.74 -5.26 2.11
C LYS A 69 -11.76 -6.79 2.06
N VAL A 70 -10.59 -7.41 2.21
CA VAL A 70 -10.42 -8.87 2.28
C VAL A 70 -10.29 -9.32 3.74
N SER A 71 -9.62 -8.53 4.58
CA SER A 71 -9.54 -8.71 6.04
C SER A 71 -9.26 -7.39 6.73
N ASP A 72 -9.12 -7.37 8.06
CA ASP A 72 -8.79 -6.15 8.82
C ASP A 72 -7.47 -5.50 8.40
N LYS A 73 -6.56 -6.27 7.78
CA LYS A 73 -5.28 -5.77 7.30
C LYS A 73 -5.08 -5.93 5.81
N SER A 74 -6.10 -6.32 5.04
CA SER A 74 -5.92 -6.56 3.61
C SER A 74 -7.06 -6.08 2.75
N TYR A 75 -6.69 -5.56 1.58
CA TYR A 75 -7.61 -5.07 0.56
C TYR A 75 -7.21 -5.63 -0.80
N LYS A 76 -8.19 -5.97 -1.63
CA LYS A 76 -7.99 -6.28 -3.04
C LYS A 76 -8.42 -5.06 -3.84
N CYS A 77 -7.49 -4.43 -4.54
CA CYS A 77 -7.67 -3.19 -5.27
C CYS A 77 -7.59 -3.41 -6.78
N ASN A 78 -8.59 -2.95 -7.51
CA ASN A 78 -8.52 -2.85 -8.97
C ASN A 78 -7.77 -1.59 -9.35
N VAL A 79 -6.67 -1.75 -10.06
CA VAL A 79 -5.76 -0.65 -10.40
C VAL A 79 -5.41 -0.70 -11.87
N THR A 80 -5.24 0.47 -12.47
CA THR A 80 -4.52 0.61 -13.75
C THR A 80 -3.11 1.07 -13.44
N VAL A 81 -2.11 0.41 -14.02
CA VAL A 81 -0.72 0.80 -13.90
C VAL A 81 -0.10 1.06 -15.26
N ILE A 82 0.89 1.94 -15.28
CA ILE A 82 1.77 2.14 -16.42
C ILE A 82 3.17 1.73 -15.99
N VAL A 83 3.68 0.65 -16.58
CA VAL A 83 5.06 0.18 -16.38
C VAL A 83 5.79 0.37 -17.70
N ASN A 84 6.89 1.13 -17.70
CA ASN A 84 7.55 1.61 -18.91
C ASN A 84 6.55 2.38 -19.80
N ASN A 85 6.08 1.79 -20.89
CA ASN A 85 5.04 2.36 -21.76
C ASN A 85 3.79 1.48 -21.84
N ASP A 86 3.77 0.37 -21.10
CA ASP A 86 2.69 -0.60 -21.12
C ASP A 86 1.67 -0.26 -20.06
N LYS A 87 0.40 -0.16 -20.49
CA LYS A 87 -0.74 0.06 -19.61
C LYS A 87 -1.42 -1.26 -19.31
N ALA A 88 -1.55 -1.61 -18.04
CA ALA A 88 -2.24 -2.81 -17.59
C ALA A 88 -3.31 -2.45 -16.56
N THR A 89 -4.41 -3.20 -16.53
CA THR A 89 -5.41 -3.11 -15.45
C THR A 89 -5.52 -4.47 -14.79
N ALA A 90 -5.34 -4.52 -13.48
CA ALA A 90 -5.30 -5.75 -12.71
C ALA A 90 -5.81 -5.53 -11.29
N ALA A 91 -6.23 -6.63 -10.66
CA ALA A 91 -6.55 -6.61 -9.24
C ALA A 91 -5.31 -7.05 -8.44
N VAL A 92 -4.86 -6.19 -7.53
CA VAL A 92 -3.73 -6.46 -6.63
C VAL A 92 -4.22 -6.62 -5.20
N THR A 93 -3.70 -7.59 -4.46
CA THR A 93 -4.00 -7.71 -3.03
C THR A 93 -2.89 -7.04 -2.23
N LEU A 94 -3.26 -6.10 -1.37
CA LEU A 94 -2.33 -5.43 -0.47
C LEU A 94 -2.61 -5.81 0.97
N VAL A 95 -1.54 -6.00 1.74
CA VAL A 95 -1.58 -6.23 3.19
C VAL A 95 -0.86 -5.07 3.88
N LYS A 96 -1.49 -4.50 4.89
CA LYS A 96 -0.89 -3.49 5.76
C LYS A 96 0.00 -4.16 6.80
N THR A 97 1.26 -3.74 6.83
CA THR A 97 2.23 -4.04 7.89
C THR A 97 2.34 -2.83 8.83
N ASP A 98 3.24 -2.91 9.82
CA ASP A 98 3.42 -1.83 10.80
C ASP A 98 3.99 -0.56 10.14
N ASP A 99 4.78 -0.71 9.08
CA ASP A 99 5.48 0.40 8.41
C ASP A 99 4.84 0.82 7.07
N ASP A 100 4.25 -0.13 6.33
CA ASP A 100 3.79 0.11 4.96
C ASP A 100 2.76 -0.91 4.44
N TRP A 101 2.26 -0.67 3.22
CA TRP A 101 1.51 -1.64 2.43
C TRP A 101 2.43 -2.51 1.57
N ARG A 102 2.12 -3.80 1.49
CA ARG A 102 2.83 -4.76 0.64
C ARG A 102 1.88 -5.46 -0.31
N VAL A 103 2.30 -5.60 -1.56
CA VAL A 103 1.62 -6.46 -2.54
C VAL A 103 1.90 -7.90 -2.17
N ILE A 104 0.86 -8.73 -2.11
CA ILE A 104 1.00 -10.18 -1.98
C ILE A 104 0.64 -10.83 -3.31
N ASP A 105 1.54 -11.68 -3.81
CA ASP A 105 1.26 -12.55 -4.94
C ASP A 105 0.44 -13.75 -4.44
N LYS A 106 -0.58 -14.17 -5.19
CA LYS A 106 -1.40 -15.34 -4.87
C LYS A 106 -1.11 -16.48 -5.81
#